data_AF-A0A349Q318-F1
#
_entry.id   AF-A0A349Q318-F1
#
_cell.length_a   1.000
_cell.length_b   1.000
_cell.length_c   1.000
_cell.angle_alpha   90.00
_cell.angle_beta   90.00
_cell.angle_gamma   90.00
#
_symmetry.space_group_name_H-M   'P 1'
#
loop_
_entity.id
_entity.type
_entity.pdbx_description
1 polymer ?
#
loop_
_entity_poly.entity_id
_entity_poly.type
_entity_poly.pdbx_seq_one_letter_code
_entity_poly.pdbx_strand_id
1 'polypeptide(L)'
;MKKLILLFVITFISISINAQSDYNKNTTFGNGKDFEEWNRFEDEIQMEVYMAEQTPVGLMHTYNELIKVLDFYKLTDKELIKNEVLLPSYITSITDFSAVSNSAYISNAEVTKIWVIKSDRLMILFEIKKDGNFLNIVKQ
;
A
#
# COMPACT_ATOMS: atom_id res chain seq x y z
N MET A 1 43.98 -15.95 41.33
CA MET A 1 43.89 -14.94 40.25
C MET A 1 42.49 -15.06 39.62
N LYS A 2 41.42 -14.57 40.26
CA LYS A 2 40.73 -13.29 39.98
C LYS A 2 40.88 -12.77 38.53
N LYS A 3 39.79 -12.95 37.76
CA LYS A 3 39.28 -12.16 36.63
C LYS A 3 40.07 -12.15 35.31
N LEU A 4 39.46 -12.73 34.28
CA LEU A 4 39.50 -12.33 32.85
C LEU A 4 38.36 -13.12 32.17
N ILE A 5 37.10 -12.73 32.36
CA ILE A 5 36.31 -11.94 31.38
C ILE A 5 37.01 -11.84 30.02
N LEU A 6 36.62 -12.70 29.07
CA LEU A 6 36.45 -12.25 27.70
C LEU A 6 35.11 -12.78 27.19
N LEU A 7 34.13 -11.91 27.42
CA LEU A 7 32.84 -11.84 26.76
C LEU A 7 33.07 -12.04 25.26
N PHE A 8 32.67 -13.20 24.70
CA PHE A 8 32.57 -13.29 23.24
C PHE A 8 31.33 -12.49 22.87
N VAL A 9 31.60 -11.27 22.44
CA VAL A 9 30.65 -10.30 21.91
C VAL A 9 29.87 -11.00 20.82
N ILE A 10 28.66 -11.41 21.21
CA ILE A 10 27.41 -11.26 20.49
C ILE A 10 27.63 -10.57 19.14
N THR A 11 27.93 -11.34 18.10
CA THR A 11 27.58 -10.96 16.74
C THR A 11 26.07 -11.17 16.63
N PHE A 12 25.31 -10.27 17.24
CA PHE A 12 23.98 -9.96 16.73
C PHE A 12 24.24 -9.52 15.29
N ILE A 13 24.00 -10.44 14.36
CA ILE A 13 23.59 -10.06 13.02
C ILE A 13 22.42 -9.12 13.29
N SER A 14 22.67 -7.82 13.19
CA SER A 14 21.64 -6.82 13.01
C SER A 14 20.99 -7.20 11.70
N ILE A 15 20.03 -8.12 11.76
CA ILE A 15 18.96 -8.20 10.78
C ILE A 15 18.29 -6.86 10.97
N SER A 16 18.75 -5.86 10.22
CA SER A 16 17.98 -4.65 9.99
C SER A 16 16.64 -5.18 9.51
N ILE A 17 15.64 -5.12 10.38
CA ILE A 17 14.25 -5.27 9.96
C ILE A 17 14.11 -4.11 8.98
N ASN A 18 14.28 -4.38 7.69
CA ASN A 18 14.07 -3.38 6.66
C ASN A 18 12.62 -2.96 6.86
N ALA A 19 12.44 -1.77 7.42
CA ALA A 19 11.13 -1.23 7.74
C ALA A 19 10.41 -0.72 6.46
N GLN A 20 11.05 -0.95 5.30
CA GLN A 20 10.58 -0.74 3.95
C GLN A 20 10.20 -2.10 3.32
N SER A 21 9.21 -2.10 2.44
CA SER A 21 8.83 -3.26 1.65
C SER A 21 9.87 -3.56 0.57
N ASP A 22 9.95 -4.82 0.15
CA ASP A 22 10.86 -5.21 -0.94
C ASP A 22 10.49 -4.53 -2.27
N TYR A 23 9.20 -4.24 -2.47
CA TYR A 23 8.70 -3.46 -3.61
C TYR A 23 9.32 -2.07 -3.63
N ASN A 24 9.29 -1.37 -2.50
CA ASN A 24 9.76 0.00 -2.42
C ASN A 24 11.23 0.15 -2.06
N LYS A 25 12.04 -0.89 -1.85
CA LYS A 25 13.41 -0.82 -1.30
C LYS A 25 14.37 0.22 -1.93
N ASN A 26 14.14 0.63 -3.17
CA ASN A 26 14.94 1.62 -3.89
C ASN A 26 14.20 2.94 -4.17
N THR A 27 13.01 3.11 -3.58
CA THR A 27 12.14 4.27 -3.74
C THR A 27 12.60 5.40 -2.83
N THR A 28 12.70 6.61 -3.38
CA THR A 28 12.81 7.83 -2.59
C THR A 28 11.41 8.26 -2.19
N PHE A 29 11.14 8.31 -0.89
CA PHE A 29 9.82 8.68 -0.38
C PHE A 29 9.64 10.21 -0.34
N GLY A 30 8.41 10.65 -0.63
CA GLY A 30 7.98 12.05 -0.53
C GLY A 30 7.81 12.53 0.92
N ASN A 31 7.45 13.80 1.10
CA ASN A 31 7.34 14.44 2.41
C ASN A 31 5.95 14.32 3.06
N GLY A 32 5.11 13.39 2.60
CA GLY A 32 3.75 13.17 3.12
C GLY A 32 2.69 14.11 2.56
N LYS A 33 3.04 14.97 1.60
CA LYS A 33 2.13 15.92 0.94
C LYS A 33 2.17 15.84 -0.59
N ASP A 34 3.07 15.04 -1.12
CA ASP A 34 3.32 14.92 -2.54
C ASP A 34 2.36 13.87 -3.10
N PHE A 35 1.47 14.32 -3.99
CA PHE A 35 0.59 13.42 -4.73
C PHE A 35 1.39 12.65 -5.77
N GLU A 36 0.95 11.42 -6.06
CA GLU A 36 1.58 10.55 -7.07
C GLU A 36 3.00 10.10 -6.70
N GLU A 37 3.33 10.15 -5.41
CA GLU A 37 4.56 9.63 -4.84
C GLU A 37 4.27 8.67 -3.68
N TRP A 38 5.20 7.75 -3.46
CA TRP A 38 5.17 6.91 -2.26
C TRP A 38 5.60 7.75 -1.05
N ASN A 39 4.83 7.68 0.02
CA ASN A 39 5.10 8.29 1.30
C ASN A 39 5.26 7.18 2.35
N ARG A 40 6.06 7.42 3.39
CA ARG A 40 6.31 6.42 4.44
C ARG A 40 5.99 6.99 5.81
N PHE A 41 5.27 6.19 6.59
CA PHE A 41 4.88 6.48 7.97
C PHE A 41 5.48 5.39 8.86
N GLU A 42 6.31 5.79 9.83
CA GLU A 42 7.10 4.89 10.70
C GLU A 42 6.59 4.87 12.16
N ASP A 43 5.32 5.22 12.40
CA ASP A 43 4.73 5.22 13.74
C ASP A 43 4.44 3.78 14.24
N GLU A 44 3.37 3.57 15.02
CA GLU A 44 3.00 2.26 15.57
C GLU A 44 2.79 1.17 14.49
N ILE A 45 2.49 1.59 13.26
CA ILE A 45 2.34 0.73 12.09
C ILE A 45 3.26 1.24 10.99
N GLN A 46 4.14 0.37 10.49
CA GLN A 46 4.99 0.68 9.35
C GLN A 46 4.16 0.60 8.08
N MET A 47 3.92 1.76 7.47
CA MET A 47 3.05 1.89 6.31
C MET A 47 3.72 2.72 5.21
N GLU A 48 3.62 2.22 3.99
CA GLU A 48 3.97 2.93 2.77
C GLU A 48 2.68 3.23 2.02
N VAL A 49 2.48 4.49 1.64
CA VAL A 49 1.23 4.97 1.04
C VAL A 49 1.53 5.68 -0.26
N TYR A 50 0.96 5.19 -1.34
CA TYR A 50 0.80 5.94 -2.57
C TYR A 50 -0.57 6.62 -2.54
N MET A 51 -0.57 7.95 -2.56
CA MET A 51 -1.79 8.75 -2.50
C MET A 51 -1.93 9.61 -3.75
N ALA A 52 -3.15 9.70 -4.26
CA ALA A 52 -3.49 10.59 -5.36
C ALA A 52 -4.83 11.28 -5.08
N GLU A 53 -4.98 12.50 -5.59
CA GLU A 53 -6.23 13.25 -5.50
C GLU A 53 -7.42 12.47 -6.07
N GLN A 54 -8.63 12.75 -5.58
CA GLN A 54 -9.87 12.15 -6.09
C GLN A 54 -10.27 12.73 -7.46
N THR A 55 -9.42 12.50 -8.45
CA THR A 55 -9.63 12.85 -9.86
C THR A 55 -9.52 11.61 -10.74
N PRO A 56 -10.04 11.63 -11.97
CA PRO A 56 -9.88 10.50 -12.90
C PRO A 56 -8.42 10.13 -13.16
N VAL A 57 -7.53 11.14 -13.21
CA VAL A 57 -6.08 10.94 -13.42
C VAL A 57 -5.44 10.35 -12.16
N GLY A 58 -5.76 10.88 -10.98
CA GLY A 58 -5.24 10.35 -9.72
C GLY A 58 -5.65 8.90 -9.50
N LEU A 59 -6.91 8.56 -9.76
CA LEU A 59 -7.41 7.19 -9.69
C LEU A 59 -6.69 6.26 -10.69
N MET A 60 -6.50 6.71 -11.94
CA MET A 60 -5.74 5.96 -12.94
C MET A 60 -4.31 5.66 -12.45
N HIS A 61 -3.64 6.65 -11.87
CA HIS A 61 -2.29 6.48 -11.34
C HIS A 61 -2.24 5.49 -10.18
N THR A 62 -3.12 5.63 -9.18
CA THR A 62 -3.19 4.68 -8.06
C THR A 62 -3.54 3.26 -8.53
N TYR A 63 -4.44 3.12 -9.50
CA TYR A 63 -4.79 1.82 -10.07
C TYR A 63 -3.61 1.19 -10.84
N ASN A 64 -2.90 1.97 -11.65
CA ASN A 64 -1.72 1.48 -12.37
C ASN A 64 -0.61 1.06 -11.39
N GLU A 65 -0.42 1.81 -10.30
CA GLU A 65 0.54 1.45 -9.25
C GLU A 65 0.12 0.16 -8.53
N LEU A 66 -1.18 -0.02 -8.26
CA LEU A 66 -1.72 -1.28 -7.74
C LEU A 66 -1.35 -2.45 -8.64
N ILE A 67 -1.53 -2.34 -9.96
CA ILE A 67 -1.19 -3.42 -10.90
C ILE A 67 0.30 -3.79 -10.80
N LYS A 68 1.21 -2.82 -10.68
CA LYS A 68 2.65 -3.09 -10.50
C LYS A 68 2.93 -3.80 -9.17
N VAL A 69 2.30 -3.38 -8.09
CA VAL A 69 2.46 -4.01 -6.76
C VAL A 69 1.95 -5.45 -6.81
N LEU A 70 0.77 -5.68 -7.38
CA LEU A 70 0.21 -7.03 -7.50
C LEU A 70 1.09 -7.94 -8.38
N ASP A 71 1.61 -7.43 -9.50
CA ASP A 71 2.51 -8.19 -10.38
C ASP A 71 3.83 -8.55 -9.67
N PHE A 72 4.43 -7.60 -8.94
CA PHE A 72 5.66 -7.82 -8.18
C PHE A 72 5.51 -8.96 -7.16
N TYR A 73 4.40 -8.97 -6.42
CA TYR A 73 4.09 -10.01 -5.43
C TYR A 73 3.37 -11.23 -6.01
N LYS A 74 3.12 -11.27 -7.33
CA LYS A 74 2.40 -12.32 -8.05
C LYS A 74 1.01 -12.62 -7.48
N LEU A 75 0.29 -11.57 -7.09
CA LEU A 75 -1.04 -11.64 -6.52
C LEU A 75 -2.11 -11.47 -7.61
N THR A 76 -3.23 -12.17 -7.45
CA THR A 76 -4.41 -11.99 -8.29
C THR A 76 -5.65 -11.64 -7.44
N ASP A 77 -6.78 -11.37 -8.09
CA ASP A 77 -8.05 -11.14 -7.39
C ASP A 77 -8.52 -12.39 -6.60
N LYS A 78 -7.96 -13.60 -6.86
CA LYS A 78 -8.31 -14.83 -6.12
C LYS A 78 -7.75 -14.84 -4.69
N GLU A 79 -6.68 -14.08 -4.44
CA GLU A 79 -6.02 -13.98 -3.13
C GLU A 79 -6.56 -12.82 -2.28
N LEU A 80 -7.62 -12.15 -2.72
CA LEU A 80 -8.29 -11.10 -1.95
C LEU A 80 -8.87 -11.69 -0.66
N ILE A 81 -8.51 -11.09 0.48
CA ILE A 81 -9.18 -11.36 1.76
C ILE A 81 -10.42 -10.49 1.95
N LYS A 82 -10.50 -9.37 1.22
CA LYS A 82 -11.62 -8.43 1.26
C LYS A 82 -11.81 -7.79 -0.12
N ASN A 83 -13.04 -7.80 -0.61
CA ASN A 83 -13.42 -7.18 -1.88
C ASN A 83 -14.78 -6.49 -1.71
N GLU A 84 -14.76 -5.25 -1.20
CA GLU A 84 -15.95 -4.41 -1.07
C GLU A 84 -15.96 -3.40 -2.22
N VAL A 85 -16.97 -3.50 -3.08
CA VAL A 85 -17.13 -2.63 -4.24
C VAL A 85 -18.58 -2.13 -4.25
N LEU A 86 -18.75 -0.86 -3.95
CA LEU A 86 -19.99 -0.13 -4.11
C LEU A 86 -19.84 0.78 -5.33
N LEU A 87 -20.51 0.43 -6.42
CA LEU A 87 -20.53 1.22 -7.65
C LEU A 87 -21.98 1.42 -8.12
N PRO A 88 -22.34 2.60 -8.65
CA PRO A 88 -23.60 2.80 -9.36
C PRO A 88 -23.74 1.83 -10.53
N SER A 89 -24.98 1.46 -10.86
CA SER A 89 -25.29 0.47 -11.89
C SER A 89 -24.82 0.83 -13.31
N TYR A 90 -24.59 2.12 -13.59
CA TYR A 90 -24.05 2.57 -14.88
C TYR A 90 -22.54 2.39 -15.02
N ILE A 91 -21.83 2.05 -13.92
CA ILE A 91 -20.39 1.79 -13.92
C ILE A 91 -20.16 0.29 -14.01
N THR A 92 -19.60 -0.17 -15.12
CA THR A 92 -19.38 -1.60 -15.37
C THR A 92 -18.00 -2.08 -14.94
N SER A 93 -17.04 -1.18 -14.73
CA SER A 93 -15.67 -1.50 -14.36
C SER A 93 -15.07 -0.42 -13.46
N ILE A 94 -14.20 -0.83 -12.55
CA ILE A 94 -13.39 0.08 -11.73
C ILE A 94 -12.40 0.90 -12.57
N THR A 95 -12.09 0.45 -13.79
CA THR A 95 -11.23 1.15 -14.74
C THR A 95 -11.95 2.24 -15.53
N ASP A 96 -13.26 2.43 -15.34
CA ASP A 96 -13.96 3.62 -15.81
C ASP A 96 -13.64 4.79 -14.88
N PHE A 97 -12.39 5.25 -14.94
CA PHE A 97 -11.83 6.18 -13.97
C PHE A 97 -12.61 7.49 -13.87
N SER A 98 -13.21 7.95 -14.98
CA SER A 98 -14.03 9.16 -14.98
C SER A 98 -15.31 8.96 -14.20
N ALA A 99 -16.07 7.90 -14.50
CA ALA A 99 -17.32 7.61 -13.81
C ALA A 99 -17.09 7.29 -12.33
N VAL A 100 -16.09 6.45 -12.03
CA VAL A 100 -15.76 6.03 -10.66
C VAL A 100 -15.32 7.23 -9.83
N SER A 101 -14.42 8.07 -10.35
CA SER A 101 -13.94 9.25 -9.62
C SER A 101 -15.08 10.22 -9.32
N ASN A 102 -15.93 10.51 -10.31
CA ASN A 102 -17.08 11.40 -10.13
C ASN A 102 -18.07 10.84 -9.10
N SER A 103 -18.37 9.55 -9.16
CA SER A 103 -19.26 8.89 -8.19
C SER A 103 -18.69 8.88 -6.78
N ALA A 104 -17.39 8.62 -6.63
CA ALA A 104 -16.72 8.62 -5.33
C ALA A 104 -16.71 10.02 -4.71
N TYR A 105 -16.45 11.06 -5.51
CA TYR A 105 -16.46 12.46 -5.07
C TYR A 105 -17.80 12.90 -4.46
N ILE A 106 -18.91 12.38 -4.97
CA ILE A 106 -20.26 12.60 -4.43
C ILE A 106 -20.73 11.51 -3.45
N SER A 107 -19.82 10.65 -2.98
CA SER A 107 -20.09 9.56 -2.03
C SER A 107 -21.06 8.46 -2.51
N ASN A 108 -21.17 8.27 -3.83
CA ASN A 108 -21.98 7.21 -4.44
C ASN A 108 -21.16 5.98 -4.86
N ALA A 109 -19.82 6.05 -4.75
CA ALA A 109 -18.93 4.93 -5.00
C ALA A 109 -17.89 4.80 -3.88
N GLU A 110 -17.61 3.56 -3.48
CA GLU A 110 -16.55 3.22 -2.54
C GLU A 110 -15.96 1.87 -2.94
N VAL A 111 -14.63 1.77 -2.95
CA VAL A 111 -13.93 0.51 -3.19
C VAL A 111 -12.92 0.28 -2.09
N THR A 112 -12.90 -0.93 -1.55
CA THR A 112 -11.87 -1.43 -0.64
C THR A 112 -11.49 -2.85 -1.05
N LYS A 113 -10.23 -3.03 -1.45
CA LYS A 113 -9.64 -4.34 -1.76
C LYS A 113 -8.43 -4.59 -0.87
N ILE A 114 -8.33 -5.79 -0.30
CA ILE A 114 -7.23 -6.16 0.60
C ILE A 114 -6.63 -7.52 0.23
N TRP A 115 -5.30 -7.56 0.14
CA TRP A 115 -4.49 -8.77 0.02
C TRP A 115 -3.58 -8.92 1.24
N VAL A 116 -3.27 -10.16 1.63
CA VAL A 116 -2.32 -10.45 2.70
C VAL A 116 -1.29 -11.47 2.23
N ILE A 117 -0.02 -11.10 2.29
CA ILE A 117 1.12 -11.95 1.99
C ILE A 117 1.66 -12.48 3.31
N LYS A 118 1.22 -13.70 3.68
CA LYS A 118 1.54 -14.29 5.00
C LYS A 118 3.03 -14.55 5.20
N SER A 119 3.78 -14.89 4.15
CA SER A 119 5.22 -15.13 4.26
C SER A 119 5.99 -13.89 4.69
N ASP A 120 5.53 -12.72 4.23
CA ASP A 120 6.25 -11.46 4.35
C ASP A 120 5.62 -10.53 5.41
N ARG A 121 4.56 -11.02 6.08
CA ARG A 121 3.73 -10.27 7.04
C ARG A 121 3.29 -8.91 6.48
N LEU A 122 2.84 -8.93 5.23
CA LEU A 122 2.53 -7.72 4.49
C LEU A 122 1.04 -7.72 4.11
N MET A 123 0.41 -6.56 4.21
CA MET A 123 -0.94 -6.30 3.71
C MET A 123 -0.90 -5.24 2.62
N ILE A 124 -1.58 -5.49 1.51
CA ILE A 124 -1.82 -4.49 0.46
C ILE A 124 -3.27 -4.07 0.56
N LEU A 125 -3.52 -2.77 0.69
CA LEU A 125 -4.85 -2.18 0.81
C LEU A 125 -5.01 -1.14 -0.31
N PHE A 126 -6.00 -1.36 -1.17
CA PHE A 126 -6.40 -0.41 -2.21
C PHE A 126 -7.77 0.16 -1.88
N GLU A 127 -7.86 1.48 -1.82
CA GLU A 127 -9.08 2.20 -1.47
C GLU A 127 -9.39 3.33 -2.44
N ILE A 128 -10.66 3.44 -2.79
CA ILE A 128 -11.23 4.59 -3.51
C ILE A 128 -12.35 5.14 -2.63
N LYS A 129 -12.21 6.39 -2.16
CA LYS A 129 -13.18 7.06 -1.30
C LYS A 129 -13.39 8.50 -1.76
N LYS A 130 -14.30 9.22 -1.11
CA LYS A 130 -14.54 10.64 -1.39
C LYS A 130 -13.26 11.48 -1.31
N ASP A 131 -12.43 11.20 -0.31
CA ASP A 131 -11.31 12.06 0.07
C ASP A 131 -10.01 11.73 -0.69
N GLY A 132 -9.99 10.67 -1.50
CA GLY A 132 -8.81 10.30 -2.28
C GLY A 132 -8.75 8.84 -2.71
N ASN A 133 -7.71 8.57 -3.50
CA ASN A 133 -7.34 7.24 -3.97
C ASN A 133 -6.07 6.80 -3.26
N PHE A 134 -6.12 5.68 -2.55
CA PHE A 134 -5.04 5.23 -1.68
C PHE A 134 -4.62 3.81 -2.04
N LEU A 135 -3.31 3.60 -2.07
CA LEU A 135 -2.70 2.29 -2.10
C LEU A 135 -1.69 2.21 -0.97
N ASN A 136 -1.92 1.28 -0.04
CA ASN A 136 -1.11 1.10 1.15
C ASN A 136 -0.43 -0.25 1.11
N ILE A 137 0.85 -0.26 1.47
CA ILE A 137 1.61 -1.46 1.83
C ILE A 137 1.91 -1.37 3.32
N VAL A 138 1.30 -2.26 4.09
CA VAL A 138 1.38 -2.27 5.56
C VAL A 138 2.18 -3.49 6.01
N LYS A 139 3.21 -3.27 6.82
CA LYS A 139 4.00 -4.35 7.41
C LYS A 139 3.54 -4.63 8.85
N GLN A 140 3.23 -5.90 9.14
CA GLN A 140 2.69 -6.40 10.41
C GLN A 140 3.72 -7.11 11.28
#